data_AF-A0A6A3GT58-F1
#
_entry.id   AF-A0A6A3GT58-F1
#
_cell.length_a   1.000
_cell.length_b   1.000
_cell.length_c   1.000
_cell.angle_alpha   90.00
_cell.angle_beta   90.00
_cell.angle_gamma   90.00
#
_symmetry.space_group_name_H-M   'P 1'
#
loop_
_entity.id
_entity.type
_entity.pdbx_description
1 polymer ?
#
loop_
_entity_poly.entity_id
_entity_poly.type
_entity_poly.pdbx_seq_one_letter_code
_entity_poly.pdbx_strand_id
1 'polypeptide(L)'
;MVSVPQYSLALLLIAAAASSEAAPTGDYFASMLARVNKERAANGISALCTNKKLQAAAQRHSNDMAKNNYMAHDGADGSTMSQRVTQAGYEWEGVAENVAVGQEDVDSVMNEWMQSQGHRENILSADYTMFGTAYAYNKDTTYGYYWTQDFGSGPTESCDGGNSTTPATPAVPATKGPVVTPAPTVPATEAPVTPAPTTPATETPVTPAPTTPSPAAEIPATKGPVVTISPTPIATPASTTPAPVTTSAPPSTSQKDCESNF
;
A
#
# COMPACT_ATOMS: atom_id res chain seq x y z
N MET A 1 -67.29 -25.94 34.91
CA MET A 1 -65.94 -26.15 34.36
C MET A 1 -65.87 -25.47 33.00
N VAL A 2 -65.24 -24.30 32.90
CA VAL A 2 -64.72 -23.78 31.63
C VAL A 2 -63.40 -23.11 31.97
N SER A 3 -62.32 -23.74 31.50
CA SER A 3 -60.94 -23.30 31.69
C SER A 3 -60.59 -22.31 30.59
N VAL A 4 -60.06 -21.13 30.94
CA VAL A 4 -59.51 -20.17 29.97
C VAL A 4 -58.00 -20.18 30.15
N PRO A 5 -57.20 -20.58 29.15
CA PRO A 5 -55.75 -20.52 29.26
C PRO A 5 -55.25 -19.10 28.98
N GLN A 6 -54.11 -18.84 29.60
CA GLN A 6 -53.48 -17.53 29.76
C GLN A 6 -52.51 -17.33 28.60
N TYR A 7 -52.58 -16.20 27.90
CA TYR A 7 -51.56 -15.79 26.94
C TYR A 7 -50.75 -14.64 27.53
N SER A 8 -49.65 -14.97 28.19
CA SER A 8 -48.60 -14.01 28.51
C SER A 8 -47.78 -13.73 27.25
N LEU A 9 -47.86 -12.50 26.75
CA LEU A 9 -47.02 -12.00 25.67
C LEU A 9 -45.64 -11.64 26.27
N ALA A 10 -44.65 -12.51 26.09
CA ALA A 10 -43.27 -12.21 26.46
C ALA A 10 -42.63 -11.34 25.35
N LEU A 11 -42.37 -10.08 25.67
CA LEU A 11 -41.65 -9.15 24.81
C LEU A 11 -40.15 -9.52 24.84
N LEU A 12 -39.62 -10.09 23.76
CA LEU A 12 -38.20 -10.40 23.63
C LEU A 12 -37.45 -9.12 23.19
N LEU A 13 -36.88 -8.40 24.15
CA LEU A 13 -35.88 -7.37 23.90
C LEU A 13 -34.57 -8.06 23.48
N ILE A 14 -34.30 -8.10 22.18
CA ILE A 14 -32.96 -8.46 21.68
C ILE A 14 -32.09 -7.22 21.88
N ALA A 15 -31.29 -7.22 22.95
CA ALA A 15 -30.16 -6.31 23.09
C ALA A 15 -29.11 -6.71 22.04
N ALA A 16 -28.91 -5.86 21.03
CA ALA A 16 -27.75 -5.99 20.16
C ALA A 16 -26.50 -5.69 20.99
N ALA A 17 -25.75 -6.73 21.35
CA ALA A 17 -24.40 -6.56 21.86
C ALA A 17 -23.57 -5.96 20.72
N ALA A 18 -23.12 -4.72 20.89
CA ALA A 18 -22.08 -4.15 20.06
C ALA A 18 -20.82 -5.01 20.27
N SER A 19 -20.46 -5.80 19.26
CA SER A 19 -19.19 -6.53 19.22
C SER A 19 -18.06 -5.51 19.18
N SER A 20 -17.43 -5.28 20.33
CA SER A 20 -16.09 -4.67 20.37
C SER A 20 -15.10 -5.79 20.07
N GLU A 21 -14.78 -6.01 18.79
CA GLU A 21 -13.66 -6.86 18.43
C GLU A 21 -12.37 -6.18 18.88
N ALA A 22 -11.68 -6.82 19.82
CA ALA A 22 -10.46 -6.33 20.42
C ALA A 22 -9.34 -6.33 19.38
N ALA A 23 -8.81 -5.14 19.10
CA ALA A 23 -7.50 -4.95 18.51
C ALA A 23 -6.43 -5.79 19.28
N PRO A 24 -5.42 -6.36 18.60
CA PRO A 24 -4.33 -7.06 19.26
C PRO A 24 -3.74 -6.22 20.41
N THR A 25 -3.79 -6.78 21.61
CA THR A 25 -3.55 -6.10 22.90
C THR A 25 -2.05 -6.03 23.23
N GLY A 26 -1.27 -5.45 22.34
CA GLY A 26 0.15 -5.11 22.55
C GLY A 26 0.43 -3.70 22.03
N ASP A 27 1.44 -3.04 22.57
CA ASP A 27 1.91 -1.75 22.04
C ASP A 27 2.59 -1.96 20.67
N TYR A 28 1.78 -2.17 19.64
CA TYR A 28 2.23 -2.45 18.27
C TYR A 28 3.19 -1.36 17.76
N PHE A 29 2.97 -0.13 18.20
CA PHE A 29 3.76 1.02 17.80
C PHE A 29 5.18 0.90 18.34
N ALA A 30 5.33 0.60 19.64
CA ALA A 30 6.63 0.32 20.23
C ALA A 30 7.29 -0.93 19.61
N SER A 31 6.53 -2.00 19.38
CA SER A 31 7.03 -3.21 18.71
C SER A 31 7.54 -2.92 17.30
N MET A 32 6.81 -2.13 16.52
CA MET A 32 7.19 -1.74 15.16
C MET A 32 8.48 -0.94 15.15
N LEU A 33 8.58 0.10 15.98
CA LEU A 33 9.80 0.91 16.07
C LEU A 33 10.99 0.05 16.51
N ALA A 34 10.80 -0.82 17.51
CA ALA A 34 11.84 -1.73 17.97
C ALA A 34 12.31 -2.66 16.84
N ARG A 35 11.38 -3.18 16.03
CA ARG A 35 11.71 -4.05 14.90
C ARG A 35 12.44 -3.30 13.78
N VAL A 36 11.99 -2.11 13.40
CA VAL A 36 12.69 -1.22 12.45
C VAL A 36 14.11 -0.91 12.94
N ASN A 37 14.26 -0.52 14.20
CA ASN A 37 15.56 -0.17 14.77
C ASN A 37 16.49 -1.38 14.92
N LYS A 38 15.94 -2.59 15.10
CA LYS A 38 16.72 -3.84 15.05
C LYS A 38 17.33 -4.06 13.67
N GLU A 39 16.56 -3.87 12.59
CA GLU A 39 17.06 -3.98 11.22
C GLU A 39 18.12 -2.90 10.92
N ARG A 40 17.87 -1.66 11.35
CA ARG A 40 18.82 -0.55 11.18
C ARG A 40 20.14 -0.80 11.93
N ALA A 41 20.07 -1.25 13.18
CA ALA A 41 21.25 -1.59 13.98
C ALA A 41 22.06 -2.72 13.36
N ALA A 42 21.41 -3.76 12.81
CA ALA A 42 22.08 -4.86 12.11
C ALA A 42 22.85 -4.40 10.86
N ASN A 43 22.48 -3.24 10.30
CA ASN A 43 23.11 -2.64 9.12
C ASN A 43 23.97 -1.41 9.49
N GLY A 44 24.23 -1.16 10.78
CA GLY A 44 25.08 -0.04 11.23
C GLY A 44 24.46 1.35 11.04
N ILE A 45 23.14 1.42 10.92
CA ILE A 45 22.38 2.66 10.72
C ILE A 45 21.79 3.13 12.05
N SER A 46 21.84 4.45 12.29
CA SER A 46 21.29 5.08 13.49
C SER A 46 19.80 4.79 13.68
N ALA A 47 19.40 4.54 14.92
CA ALA A 47 18.01 4.32 15.28
C ALA A 47 17.14 5.54 14.95
N LEU A 48 15.91 5.28 14.51
CA LEU A 48 14.84 6.27 14.42
C LEU A 48 14.20 6.48 15.79
N CYS A 49 13.62 7.66 15.98
CA CYS A 49 12.75 7.98 17.10
C CYS A 49 11.34 8.28 16.62
N THR A 50 10.37 8.32 17.52
CA THR A 50 8.96 8.56 17.17
C THR A 50 8.71 10.03 16.88
N ASN A 51 7.79 10.33 15.98
CA ASN A 51 7.20 11.66 15.83
C ASN A 51 5.67 11.55 15.64
N LYS A 52 4.90 12.18 16.52
CA LYS A 52 3.43 12.09 16.53
C LYS A 52 2.75 12.63 15.28
N LYS A 53 3.40 13.54 14.54
CA LYS A 53 2.85 14.10 13.31
C LYS A 53 2.96 13.10 12.16
N LEU A 54 4.09 12.42 12.03
CA LEU A 54 4.25 11.28 11.13
C LEU A 54 3.27 10.16 11.51
N GLN A 55 3.10 9.87 12.81
CA GLN A 55 2.11 8.89 13.25
C GLN A 55 0.67 9.28 12.87
N ALA A 56 0.32 10.56 12.98
CA ALA A 56 -1.01 11.05 12.58
C ALA A 56 -1.24 10.91 11.07
N ALA A 57 -0.22 11.18 10.25
CA ALA A 57 -0.29 10.96 8.80
C ALA A 57 -0.46 9.47 8.45
N ALA A 58 0.33 8.59 9.07
CA ALA A 58 0.21 7.15 8.90
C ALA A 58 -1.17 6.62 9.32
N GLN A 59 -1.70 7.08 10.46
CA GLN A 59 -3.02 6.65 10.95
C GLN A 59 -4.13 7.12 10.03
N ARG A 60 -4.05 8.35 9.50
CA ARG A 60 -4.99 8.85 8.50
C ARG A 60 -5.03 7.93 7.29
N HIS A 61 -3.87 7.50 6.80
CA HIS A 61 -3.77 6.67 5.60
C HIS A 61 -4.23 5.23 5.83
N SER A 62 -3.79 4.59 6.92
CA SER A 62 -4.26 3.26 7.30
C SER A 62 -5.80 3.21 7.44
N ASN A 63 -6.39 4.25 8.06
CA ASN A 63 -7.84 4.35 8.18
C ASN A 63 -8.53 4.54 6.81
N ASP A 64 -7.94 5.31 5.91
CA ASP A 64 -8.49 5.56 4.58
C ASP A 64 -8.49 4.28 3.73
N MET A 65 -7.37 3.56 3.72
CA MET A 65 -7.25 2.26 3.06
C MET A 65 -8.24 1.23 3.62
N ALA A 66 -8.36 1.15 4.94
CA ALA A 66 -9.30 0.25 5.61
C ALA A 66 -10.77 0.63 5.38
N LYS A 67 -11.08 1.92 5.26
CA LYS A 67 -12.44 2.39 4.99
C LYS A 67 -12.87 2.12 3.55
N ASN A 68 -11.96 2.27 2.59
CA ASN A 68 -12.28 2.19 1.17
C ASN A 68 -11.84 0.86 0.53
N ASN A 69 -11.36 -0.10 1.33
CA ASN A 69 -10.97 -1.45 0.90
C ASN A 69 -9.96 -1.47 -0.26
N TYR A 70 -8.84 -0.76 -0.11
CA TYR A 70 -7.78 -0.71 -1.14
C TYR A 70 -6.38 -0.62 -0.51
N MET A 71 -5.35 -0.81 -1.32
CA MET A 71 -3.95 -0.61 -0.96
C MET A 71 -3.29 0.25 -2.03
N ALA A 72 -2.84 1.45 -1.66
CA ALA A 72 -2.01 2.32 -2.50
C ALA A 72 -1.31 3.37 -1.62
N HIS A 73 -0.31 4.05 -2.18
CA HIS A 73 0.33 5.20 -1.52
C HIS A 73 -0.57 6.45 -1.53
N ASP A 74 -1.38 6.63 -2.57
CA ASP A 74 -2.30 7.76 -2.66
C ASP A 74 -3.59 7.50 -1.85
N GLY A 75 -4.08 8.55 -1.20
CA GLY A 75 -5.36 8.55 -0.52
C GLY A 75 -6.53 8.44 -1.50
N ALA A 76 -7.67 7.94 -1.05
CA ALA A 76 -8.91 7.92 -1.83
C ALA A 76 -9.41 9.34 -2.19
N ASP A 77 -8.95 10.35 -1.45
CA ASP A 77 -9.13 11.77 -1.75
C ASP A 77 -8.08 12.36 -2.70
N GLY A 78 -7.18 11.54 -3.24
CA GLY A 78 -6.08 11.94 -4.10
C GLY A 78 -4.88 12.53 -3.36
N SER A 79 -4.86 12.48 -2.02
CA SER A 79 -3.72 12.99 -1.25
C SER A 79 -2.49 12.09 -1.39
N THR A 80 -1.33 12.68 -1.72
CA THR A 80 -0.05 11.96 -1.65
C THR A 80 0.42 11.82 -0.20
N MET A 81 1.36 10.91 0.08
CA MET A 81 2.01 10.81 1.41
C MET A 81 2.54 12.18 1.87
N SER A 82 3.28 12.89 1.02
CA SER A 82 3.89 14.17 1.40
C SER A 82 2.84 15.21 1.78
N GLN A 83 1.70 15.22 1.09
CA GLN A 83 0.57 16.08 1.45
C GLN A 83 -0.03 15.70 2.79
N ARG A 84 -0.20 14.40 3.10
CA ARG A 84 -0.70 13.94 4.40
C ARG A 84 0.25 14.32 5.54
N VAL A 85 1.54 14.14 5.34
CA VAL A 85 2.59 14.51 6.30
C VAL A 85 2.61 16.04 6.53
N THR A 86 2.55 16.84 5.47
CA THR A 86 2.44 18.31 5.58
C THR A 86 1.14 18.73 6.26
N GLN A 87 0.00 18.10 5.97
CA GLN A 87 -1.29 18.38 6.62
C GLN A 87 -1.29 18.03 8.11
N ALA A 88 -0.52 17.02 8.52
CA ALA A 88 -0.28 16.71 9.93
C ALA A 88 0.65 17.73 10.62
N GLY A 89 1.17 18.72 9.88
CA GLY A 89 2.00 19.81 10.36
C GLY A 89 3.46 19.43 10.55
N TYR A 90 3.93 18.35 9.92
CA TYR A 90 5.33 17.95 9.95
C TYR A 90 6.11 18.69 8.86
N GLU A 91 7.13 19.44 9.27
CA GLU A 91 8.00 20.20 8.38
C GLU A 91 9.18 19.33 7.96
N TRP A 92 9.27 18.97 6.67
CA TRP A 92 10.20 17.95 6.20
C TRP A 92 11.21 18.43 5.15
N GLU A 93 12.39 17.81 5.17
CA GLU A 93 13.38 17.84 4.09
C GLU A 93 13.42 16.52 3.31
N GLY A 94 13.10 15.41 3.98
CA GLY A 94 12.92 14.10 3.38
C GLY A 94 11.80 13.32 4.06
N VAL A 95 11.02 12.59 3.26
CA VAL A 95 9.91 11.75 3.71
C VAL A 95 9.80 10.51 2.82
N ALA A 96 9.41 9.38 3.41
CA ALA A 96 9.08 8.16 2.68
C ALA A 96 7.98 7.38 3.40
N GLU A 97 7.32 6.49 2.65
CA GLU A 97 6.23 5.66 3.16
C GLU A 97 6.41 4.20 2.76
N ASN A 98 6.08 3.30 3.69
CA ASN A 98 5.78 1.91 3.37
C ASN A 98 4.31 1.63 3.72
N VAL A 99 3.62 0.91 2.84
CA VAL A 99 2.24 0.44 3.07
C VAL A 99 2.18 -1.08 2.90
N ALA A 100 1.28 -1.74 3.62
CA ALA A 100 1.01 -3.17 3.48
C ALA A 100 -0.41 -3.50 3.93
N VAL A 101 -0.91 -4.65 3.51
CA VAL A 101 -2.24 -5.16 3.88
C VAL A 101 -2.21 -6.67 4.07
N GLY A 102 -3.02 -7.19 5.02
CA GLY A 102 -3.21 -8.62 5.24
C GLY A 102 -2.41 -9.24 6.38
N GLN A 103 -1.35 -8.58 6.87
CA GLN A 103 -0.50 -9.13 7.93
C GLN A 103 -1.10 -8.84 9.31
N GLU A 104 -1.25 -9.85 10.15
CA GLU A 104 -1.93 -9.71 11.45
C GLU A 104 -1.03 -9.10 12.54
N ASP A 105 0.29 -9.14 12.35
CA ASP A 105 1.26 -8.72 13.34
C ASP A 105 2.47 -7.99 12.74
N VAL A 106 3.19 -7.31 13.63
CA VAL A 106 4.39 -6.50 13.31
C VAL A 106 5.49 -7.33 12.67
N ASP A 107 5.69 -8.57 13.12
CA ASP A 107 6.81 -9.37 12.64
C ASP A 107 6.60 -9.83 11.20
N SER A 108 5.37 -10.22 10.88
CA SER A 108 4.91 -10.61 9.55
C SER A 108 5.06 -9.46 8.55
N VAL A 109 4.53 -8.27 8.86
CA VAL A 109 4.64 -7.12 7.96
C VAL A 109 6.08 -6.62 7.79
N MET A 110 6.88 -6.63 8.86
CA MET A 110 8.30 -6.27 8.76
C MET A 110 9.11 -7.28 7.95
N ASN A 111 8.79 -8.57 8.02
CA ASN A 111 9.44 -9.57 7.19
C ASN A 111 9.17 -9.32 5.70
N GLU A 112 7.93 -8.99 5.33
CA GLU A 112 7.57 -8.68 3.95
C GLU A 112 8.25 -7.40 3.44
N TRP A 113 8.21 -6.31 4.22
CA TRP A 113 8.90 -5.07 3.83
C TRP A 113 10.42 -5.27 3.69
N MET A 114 11.06 -6.07 4.54
CA MET A 114 12.49 -6.34 4.43
C MET A 114 12.88 -7.25 3.26
N GLN A 115 11.93 -8.02 2.71
CA GLN A 115 12.13 -8.82 1.48
C GLN A 115 11.89 -8.01 0.21
N SER A 116 11.19 -6.87 0.30
CA SER A 116 10.94 -5.97 -0.82
C SER A 116 12.02 -4.89 -0.89
N GLN A 117 12.68 -4.77 -2.06
CA GLN A 117 13.79 -3.81 -2.23
C GLN A 117 13.37 -2.37 -1.90
N GLY A 118 12.26 -1.89 -2.45
CA GLY A 118 11.81 -0.50 -2.24
C GLY A 118 11.46 -0.21 -0.77
N HIS A 119 10.71 -1.09 -0.12
CA HIS A 119 10.35 -0.90 1.30
C HIS A 119 11.57 -0.99 2.23
N ARG A 120 12.51 -1.90 1.93
CA ARG A 120 13.77 -2.04 2.65
C ARG A 120 14.65 -0.80 2.50
N GLU A 121 14.71 -0.21 1.32
CA GLU A 121 15.46 1.03 1.07
C GLU A 121 14.95 2.17 1.98
N ASN A 122 13.63 2.29 2.18
CA ASN A 122 13.05 3.25 3.12
C ASN A 122 13.44 2.97 4.57
N ILE A 123 13.31 1.72 5.02
CA ILE A 123 13.65 1.30 6.40
C ILE A 123 15.13 1.52 6.72
N LEU A 124 16.01 1.31 5.75
CA LEU A 124 17.46 1.40 5.91
C LEU A 124 18.07 2.73 5.42
N SER A 125 17.26 3.71 5.04
CA SER A 125 17.79 5.01 4.65
C SER A 125 18.37 5.75 5.87
N ALA A 126 19.60 6.25 5.71
CA ALA A 126 20.27 7.09 6.70
C ALA A 126 19.74 8.55 6.70
N ASP A 127 18.92 8.92 5.71
CA ASP A 127 18.39 10.28 5.55
C ASP A 127 17.24 10.58 6.51
N TYR A 128 16.66 9.54 7.12
CA TYR A 128 15.55 9.65 8.06
C TYR A 128 16.02 9.51 9.51
N THR A 129 15.43 10.31 10.38
CA THR A 129 15.73 10.34 11.83
C THR A 129 14.49 10.10 12.67
N MET A 130 13.30 10.29 12.10
CA MET A 130 12.01 10.17 12.76
C MET A 130 11.09 9.18 12.04
N PHE A 131 10.15 8.65 12.80
CA PHE A 131 9.28 7.56 12.39
C PHE A 131 7.86 7.74 12.96
N GLY A 132 6.87 7.45 12.14
CA GLY A 132 5.49 7.25 12.52
C GLY A 132 4.98 5.94 11.94
N THR A 133 4.09 5.26 12.63
CA THR A 133 3.43 4.07 12.10
C THR A 133 2.04 3.96 12.67
N ALA A 134 1.15 3.34 11.91
CA ALA A 134 -0.18 3.04 12.33
C ALA A 134 -0.65 1.75 11.65
N TYR A 135 -1.74 1.22 12.18
CA TYR A 135 -2.53 0.24 11.48
C TYR A 135 -4.02 0.53 11.66
N ALA A 136 -4.83 -0.07 10.79
CA ALA A 136 -6.26 -0.14 10.92
C ALA A 136 -6.74 -1.56 10.63
N TYR A 137 -7.69 -2.04 11.41
CA TYR A 137 -8.34 -3.34 11.19
C TYR A 137 -9.80 -3.13 10.79
N ASN A 138 -10.21 -3.79 9.71
CA ASN A 138 -11.58 -3.83 9.25
C ASN A 138 -11.91 -5.22 8.72
N LYS A 139 -12.60 -6.02 9.53
CA LYS A 139 -12.99 -7.40 9.18
C LYS A 139 -13.90 -7.51 7.95
N ASP A 140 -14.56 -6.42 7.56
CA ASP A 140 -15.52 -6.39 6.46
C ASP A 140 -14.85 -6.09 5.11
N THR A 141 -13.52 -6.03 5.07
CA THR A 141 -12.72 -5.79 3.85
C THR A 141 -11.97 -7.03 3.39
N THR A 142 -11.43 -6.96 2.17
CA THR A 142 -10.68 -8.06 1.56
C THR A 142 -9.43 -8.42 2.35
N TYR A 143 -8.80 -7.45 3.00
CA TYR A 143 -7.48 -7.62 3.60
C TYR A 143 -7.49 -7.70 5.13
N GLY A 144 -8.53 -7.21 5.81
CA GLY A 144 -8.59 -7.19 7.28
C GLY A 144 -7.66 -6.14 7.90
N TYR A 145 -6.34 -6.30 7.76
CA TYR A 145 -5.32 -5.44 8.36
C TYR A 145 -4.68 -4.51 7.32
N TYR A 146 -4.44 -3.26 7.71
CA TYR A 146 -3.83 -2.22 6.88
C TYR A 146 -2.75 -1.51 7.67
N TRP A 147 -1.54 -1.41 7.12
CA TRP A 147 -0.37 -0.85 7.78
C TRP A 147 0.20 0.32 7.02
N THR A 148 0.72 1.30 7.74
CA THR A 148 1.49 2.41 7.20
C THR A 148 2.70 2.70 8.08
N GLN A 149 3.86 2.91 7.46
CA GLN A 149 5.05 3.49 8.07
C GLN A 149 5.38 4.78 7.33
N ASP A 150 5.52 5.88 8.08
CA ASP A 150 6.02 7.15 7.57
C ASP A 150 7.38 7.43 8.19
N PHE A 151 8.37 7.68 7.35
CA PHE A 151 9.73 8.06 7.72
C PHE A 151 9.93 9.53 7.42
N GLY A 152 10.72 10.22 8.25
CA GLY A 152 10.99 11.63 8.00
C GLY A 152 12.27 12.16 8.61
N SER A 153 12.72 13.27 8.06
CA SER A 153 13.69 14.19 8.63
C SER A 153 13.25 15.63 8.34
N GLY A 154 13.58 16.55 9.24
CA GLY A 154 13.12 17.93 9.15
C GLY A 154 13.92 18.87 10.05
N PRO A 155 14.06 20.15 9.66
CA PRO A 155 14.97 21.10 10.33
C PRO A 155 14.43 21.60 11.68
N THR A 156 13.12 21.50 11.90
CA THR A 156 12.42 22.00 13.10
C THR A 156 11.71 20.89 13.87
N GLU A 157 11.85 19.65 13.41
CA GLU A 157 11.19 18.48 13.97
C GLU A 157 12.05 17.83 15.06
N SER A 158 11.39 17.14 16.00
CA SER A 158 12.06 16.46 17.10
C SER A 158 11.35 15.16 17.45
N CYS A 159 12.09 14.27 18.08
CA CYS A 159 11.54 13.05 18.66
C CYS A 159 10.48 13.39 19.71
N ASP A 160 9.39 12.63 19.77
CA ASP A 160 8.47 12.72 20.89
C ASP A 160 9.19 12.37 22.19
N GLY A 161 8.76 12.98 23.30
CA GLY A 161 9.38 12.76 24.61
C GLY A 161 10.68 13.53 24.85
N GLY A 162 11.05 14.47 23.95
CA GLY A 162 12.02 15.54 24.20
C GLY A 162 13.28 15.09 24.93
N ASN A 163 14.25 14.54 24.18
CA ASN A 163 15.55 14.13 24.72
C ASN A 163 15.46 13.14 25.89
N SER A 164 14.92 11.94 25.65
CA SER A 164 15.12 10.80 26.54
C SER A 164 16.02 9.78 25.85
N THR A 165 17.29 9.86 26.24
CA THR A 165 18.27 8.78 26.30
C THR A 165 17.65 7.50 26.83
N THR A 166 16.98 6.73 25.97
CA THR A 166 17.10 5.28 26.08
C THR A 166 18.53 4.97 25.66
N PRO A 167 19.33 4.21 26.44
CA PRO A 167 20.67 3.88 26.04
C PRO A 167 20.61 3.26 24.65
N ALA A 168 21.21 3.95 23.68
CA ALA A 168 21.83 3.24 22.58
C ALA A 168 22.67 2.15 23.27
N THR A 169 22.28 0.89 23.11
CA THR A 169 23.22 -0.21 23.29
C THR A 169 24.51 0.26 22.63
N PRO A 170 25.66 0.28 23.34
CA PRO A 170 26.87 0.87 22.79
C PRO A 170 27.09 0.30 21.40
N ALA A 171 27.14 1.18 20.40
CA ALA A 171 27.64 0.81 19.11
C ALA A 171 28.97 0.10 19.37
N VAL A 172 29.02 -1.20 19.07
CA VAL A 172 30.26 -1.96 19.14
C VAL A 172 31.27 -1.15 18.32
N PRO A 173 32.44 -0.78 18.87
CA PRO A 173 33.38 0.05 18.13
C PRO A 173 33.73 -0.66 16.83
N ALA A 174 33.52 0.02 15.72
CA ALA A 174 34.02 -0.40 14.42
C ALA A 174 35.56 -0.43 14.48
N THR A 175 36.12 -1.60 14.82
CA THR A 175 37.55 -1.84 14.68
C THR A 175 37.89 -1.89 13.20
N LYS A 176 38.78 -0.98 12.76
CA LYS A 176 39.51 -1.09 11.49
C LYS A 176 40.00 -2.54 11.32
N GLY A 177 39.57 -3.18 10.23
CA GLY A 177 39.66 -4.63 10.08
C GLY A 177 41.06 -5.18 9.81
N PRO A 178 41.18 -6.49 9.57
CA PRO A 178 42.27 -7.06 8.81
C PRO A 178 41.91 -7.12 7.32
N VAL A 179 42.86 -6.66 6.52
CA VAL A 179 42.93 -6.81 5.07
C VAL A 179 42.95 -8.30 4.69
N VAL A 180 41.94 -8.69 3.91
CA VAL A 180 41.92 -9.63 2.76
C VAL A 180 42.32 -11.10 2.97
N THR A 181 41.39 -12.00 2.63
CA THR A 181 41.58 -13.12 1.68
C THR A 181 40.22 -13.43 1.03
N PRO A 182 40.11 -13.57 -0.32
CA PRO A 182 38.84 -13.84 -0.98
C PRO A 182 38.36 -15.28 -0.72
N ALA A 183 37.10 -15.44 -0.32
CA ALA A 183 36.42 -16.73 -0.24
C ALA A 183 36.00 -17.22 -1.65
N PRO A 184 35.96 -18.53 -1.90
CA PRO A 184 35.84 -19.10 -3.24
C PRO A 184 34.46 -18.85 -3.86
N THR A 185 34.46 -18.54 -5.15
CA THR A 185 33.28 -18.46 -6.02
C THR A 185 32.53 -19.79 -5.98
N VAL A 186 31.37 -19.82 -5.33
CA VAL A 186 30.40 -20.90 -5.49
C VAL A 186 29.53 -20.55 -6.69
N PRO A 187 29.37 -21.44 -7.70
CA PRO A 187 28.50 -21.15 -8.83
C PRO A 187 27.04 -21.02 -8.36
N ALA A 188 26.38 -19.96 -8.82
CA ALA A 188 24.94 -19.83 -8.77
C ALA A 188 24.32 -21.07 -9.44
N THR A 189 23.49 -21.80 -8.71
CA THR A 189 22.59 -22.80 -9.28
C THR A 189 21.47 -22.04 -9.96
N GLU A 190 21.40 -22.14 -11.28
CA GLU A 190 20.35 -21.55 -12.11
C GLU A 190 18.96 -22.04 -11.68
N ALA A 191 18.04 -21.09 -11.55
CA ALA A 191 16.60 -21.37 -11.57
C ALA A 191 16.22 -21.99 -12.93
N PRO A 192 15.21 -22.88 -12.99
CA PRO A 192 14.80 -23.52 -14.24
C PRO A 192 14.26 -22.49 -15.23
N VAL A 193 14.94 -22.36 -16.36
CA VAL A 193 14.49 -21.64 -17.55
C VAL A 193 13.34 -22.39 -18.22
N THR A 194 12.16 -21.76 -18.23
CA THR A 194 11.06 -22.11 -19.12
C THR A 194 11.51 -21.93 -20.58
N PRO A 195 11.35 -22.92 -21.48
CA PRO A 195 11.74 -22.75 -22.86
C PRO A 195 10.78 -21.79 -23.60
N ALA A 196 11.37 -20.84 -24.32
CA ALA A 196 10.68 -19.98 -25.29
C ALA A 196 10.07 -20.82 -26.44
N PRO A 197 8.96 -20.36 -27.07
CA PRO A 197 8.32 -21.10 -28.16
C PRO A 197 9.22 -21.12 -29.41
N THR A 198 9.55 -22.32 -29.87
CA THR A 198 10.23 -22.55 -31.15
C THR A 198 9.26 -22.38 -32.31
N THR A 199 9.59 -21.47 -33.22
CA THR A 199 8.99 -21.30 -34.55
C THR A 199 9.17 -22.57 -35.38
N PRO A 200 8.10 -23.22 -35.90
CA PRO A 200 8.26 -24.32 -36.85
C PRO A 200 8.68 -23.81 -38.24
N ALA A 201 9.58 -24.56 -38.87
CA ALA A 201 10.06 -24.33 -40.21
C ALA A 201 8.97 -24.54 -41.28
N THR A 202 9.09 -23.80 -42.36
CA THR A 202 8.35 -23.88 -43.62
C THR A 202 8.40 -25.28 -44.22
N GLU A 203 7.26 -25.98 -44.26
CA GLU A 203 7.02 -27.08 -45.20
C GLU A 203 6.17 -26.59 -46.38
N THR A 204 6.56 -26.96 -47.59
CA THR A 204 5.86 -26.67 -48.85
C THR A 204 4.53 -27.43 -48.96
N PRO A 205 3.57 -26.93 -49.76
CA PRO A 205 2.16 -27.29 -49.63
C PRO A 205 1.79 -28.59 -50.35
N VAL A 206 1.06 -29.46 -49.67
CA VAL A 206 0.27 -30.54 -50.27
C VAL A 206 -1.20 -30.11 -50.31
N THR A 207 -1.75 -29.96 -51.50
CA THR A 207 -3.16 -29.62 -51.77
C THR A 207 -4.08 -30.82 -51.50
N PRO A 208 -5.08 -30.71 -50.61
CA PRO A 208 -6.27 -31.57 -50.63
C PRO A 208 -7.45 -30.88 -51.33
N ALA A 209 -8.28 -31.71 -51.97
CA ALA A 209 -9.43 -31.40 -52.81
C ALA A 209 -10.58 -30.63 -52.10
N PRO A 210 -11.47 -29.94 -52.85
CA PRO A 210 -12.55 -29.15 -52.26
C PRO A 210 -13.63 -30.04 -51.63
N THR A 211 -13.95 -29.79 -50.36
CA THR A 211 -15.16 -30.33 -49.73
C THR A 211 -16.21 -29.23 -49.57
N THR A 212 -17.39 -29.56 -50.06
CA THR A 212 -18.61 -28.75 -50.12
C THR A 212 -19.14 -28.41 -48.70
N PRO A 213 -19.52 -27.16 -48.39
CA PRO A 213 -20.26 -26.87 -47.17
C PRO A 213 -21.75 -27.23 -47.34
N SER A 214 -22.26 -28.01 -46.38
CA SER A 214 -23.69 -28.31 -46.15
C SER A 214 -24.33 -27.17 -45.32
N PRO A 215 -25.64 -26.85 -45.48
CA PRO A 215 -26.19 -25.55 -45.10
C PRO A 215 -26.56 -25.44 -43.62
N ALA A 216 -26.27 -24.27 -43.03
CA ALA A 216 -26.75 -23.88 -41.70
C ALA A 216 -28.17 -23.31 -41.79
N ALA A 217 -29.01 -23.72 -40.84
CA ALA A 217 -30.41 -23.38 -40.73
C ALA A 217 -30.64 -21.89 -40.36
N GLU A 218 -31.68 -21.36 -40.98
CA GLU A 218 -32.23 -20.01 -40.90
C GLU A 218 -33.05 -19.81 -39.62
N ILE A 219 -32.81 -18.71 -38.89
CA ILE A 219 -33.71 -18.20 -37.83
C ILE A 219 -34.32 -16.89 -38.36
N PRO A 220 -35.65 -16.74 -38.43
CA PRO A 220 -36.27 -15.58 -39.06
C PRO A 220 -36.30 -14.36 -38.13
N ALA A 221 -35.95 -13.22 -38.70
CA ALA A 221 -36.03 -11.89 -38.10
C ALA A 221 -37.48 -11.37 -38.08
N THR A 222 -37.93 -10.89 -36.91
CA THR A 222 -39.14 -10.07 -36.80
C THR A 222 -38.79 -8.59 -36.78
N LYS A 223 -39.42 -7.87 -37.71
CA LYS A 223 -39.27 -6.45 -38.04
C LYS A 223 -39.95 -5.56 -36.98
N GLY A 224 -39.17 -4.75 -36.26
CA GLY A 224 -39.67 -3.64 -35.42
C GLY A 224 -39.37 -2.27 -36.07
N PRO A 225 -40.19 -1.22 -35.82
CA PRO A 225 -40.08 0.05 -36.54
C PRO A 225 -38.91 0.91 -36.02
N VAL A 226 -38.14 1.45 -36.96
CA VAL A 226 -37.07 2.43 -36.71
C VAL A 226 -37.71 3.80 -36.44
N VAL A 227 -37.50 4.35 -35.25
CA VAL A 227 -37.84 5.74 -34.90
C VAL A 227 -36.65 6.63 -35.23
N THR A 228 -36.80 7.47 -36.26
CA THR A 228 -35.82 8.48 -36.64
C THR A 228 -35.95 9.68 -35.70
N ILE A 229 -34.92 9.95 -34.89
CA ILE A 229 -34.75 11.23 -34.19
C ILE A 229 -33.60 12.01 -34.83
N SER A 230 -33.93 13.17 -35.40
CA SER A 230 -32.98 14.16 -35.91
C SER A 230 -32.32 14.92 -34.75
N PRO A 231 -30.99 15.13 -34.75
CA PRO A 231 -30.36 16.01 -33.77
C PRO A 231 -30.48 17.50 -34.19
N THR A 232 -30.95 18.32 -33.26
CA THR A 232 -30.93 19.80 -33.32
C THR A 232 -29.53 20.31 -32.96
N PRO A 233 -29.00 21.37 -33.61
CA PRO A 233 -27.66 21.88 -33.29
C PRO A 233 -27.66 22.66 -31.97
N ILE A 234 -26.76 22.29 -31.05
CA ILE A 234 -26.46 23.04 -29.82
C ILE A 234 -25.44 24.13 -30.15
N ALA A 235 -25.76 25.37 -29.79
CA ALA A 235 -24.91 26.54 -29.96
C ALA A 235 -23.77 26.57 -28.91
N THR A 236 -22.56 26.86 -29.39
CA THR A 236 -21.33 27.08 -28.62
C THR A 236 -21.34 28.43 -27.90
N PRO A 237 -21.04 28.53 -26.60
CA PRO A 237 -20.58 29.78 -26.01
C PRO A 237 -19.05 29.92 -26.04
N ALA A 238 -18.61 31.15 -26.29
CA ALA A 238 -17.22 31.56 -26.47
C ALA A 238 -16.37 31.40 -25.20
N SER A 239 -15.11 31.00 -25.42
CA SER A 239 -14.05 30.89 -24.43
C SER A 239 -13.40 32.27 -24.18
N THR A 240 -13.37 32.72 -22.93
CA THR A 240 -12.53 33.85 -22.48
C THR A 240 -11.53 33.35 -21.44
N THR A 241 -10.29 33.20 -21.89
CA THR A 241 -9.11 32.85 -21.10
C THR A 241 -8.56 34.08 -20.36
N PRO A 242 -8.27 34.02 -19.05
CA PRO A 242 -7.27 34.87 -18.42
C PRO A 242 -5.89 34.18 -18.34
N ALA A 243 -4.83 34.97 -18.48
CA ALA A 243 -3.42 34.57 -18.52
C ALA A 243 -2.89 33.95 -17.20
N PRO A 244 -1.84 33.12 -17.25
CA PRO A 244 -1.31 32.46 -16.06
C PRO A 244 -0.41 33.39 -15.23
N VAL A 245 -0.59 33.34 -13.91
CA VAL A 245 0.33 33.93 -12.93
C VAL A 245 1.37 32.87 -12.58
N THR A 246 2.64 33.13 -12.85
CA THR A 246 3.76 32.25 -12.52
C THR A 246 4.18 32.45 -11.07
N THR A 247 3.97 31.44 -10.23
CA THR A 247 4.69 31.25 -8.96
C THR A 247 5.41 29.92 -8.99
N SER A 248 6.73 29.99 -9.05
CA SER A 248 7.65 28.84 -9.08
C SER A 248 7.65 28.11 -7.73
N ALA A 249 7.28 26.83 -7.74
CA ALA A 249 7.61 25.88 -6.68
C ALA A 249 9.03 25.33 -6.90
N PRO A 250 9.81 25.02 -5.85
CA PRO A 250 11.12 24.39 -6.00
C PRO A 250 11.00 22.94 -6.51
N PRO A 251 12.04 22.42 -7.19
CA PRO A 251 11.96 21.15 -7.90
C PRO A 251 11.86 19.94 -6.95
N SER A 252 10.81 19.16 -7.18
CA SER A 252 10.58 17.81 -6.66
C SER A 252 11.74 16.89 -7.07
N THR A 253 12.52 16.42 -6.11
CA THR A 253 13.42 15.28 -6.30
C THR A 253 12.59 13.99 -6.25
N SER A 254 12.42 13.38 -7.43
CA SER A 254 12.19 11.95 -7.67
C SER A 254 11.35 11.19 -6.64
N GLN A 255 10.02 11.29 -6.77
CA GLN A 255 9.11 10.22 -6.40
C GLN A 255 9.46 9.02 -7.29
N LYS A 256 10.18 8.05 -6.73
CA LYS A 256 10.35 6.74 -7.36
C LYS A 256 9.07 5.98 -7.03
N ASP A 257 8.15 5.95 -7.98
CA ASP A 257 6.94 5.14 -7.89
C ASP A 257 7.39 3.70 -7.62
N CYS A 258 7.20 3.25 -6.36
CA CYS A 258 7.37 1.87 -6.00
C CYS A 258 6.10 1.15 -6.50
N GLU A 259 6.08 0.88 -7.80
CA GLU A 259 5.06 0.03 -8.40
C GLU A 259 5.05 -1.31 -7.69
N SER A 260 3.86 -1.61 -7.16
CA SER A 260 3.45 -2.87 -6.57
C SER A 260 3.89 -4.06 -7.41
N ASN A 261 4.84 -4.83 -6.90
CA ASN A 261 5.00 -6.24 -7.25
C ASN A 261 4.60 -7.06 -6.02
N PHE A 262 3.33 -7.44 -5.99
CA PHE A 262 2.88 -8.69 -5.39
C PHE A 262 2.55 -9.65 -6.54
#